data_AF-A0A0B7FBY8-F1
#
_entry.id   AF-A0A0B7FBY8-F1
#
_cell.length_a   1.000
_cell.length_b   1.000
_cell.length_c   1.000
_cell.angle_alpha   90.00
_cell.angle_beta   90.00
_cell.angle_gamma   90.00
#
_symmetry.space_group_name_H-M   'P 1'
#
loop_
_entity.id
_entity.type
_entity.pdbx_description
1 polymer ?
#
loop_
_entity_poly.entity_id
_entity_poly.type
_entity_poly.pdbx_seq_one_letter_code
_entity_poly.pdbx_strand_id
1 'polypeptide(L)'
;MRVHDVFYVGLLSKVKRNELQAWENRPLPITVDGEEEYEVKGITDSRENKGKWEYLVKWKGYGPEESTWEPKANLKNAAKHLKKYEEILRKKSLNAAKGL
;
A
#
# COMPACT_ATOMS: atom_id res chain seq x y z
N MET A 1 29.90 6.16 5.38
CA MET A 1 29.38 6.65 6.67
C MET A 1 28.18 5.78 7.04
N ARG A 2 28.28 4.97 8.09
CA ARG A 2 27.19 4.08 8.54
C ARG A 2 26.41 4.82 9.63
N VAL A 3 25.34 5.51 9.26
CA VAL A 3 24.41 6.07 10.24
C VAL A 3 23.70 4.88 10.88
N HIS A 4 23.91 4.68 12.17
CA HIS A 4 23.18 3.69 12.94
C HIS A 4 21.90 4.36 13.42
N ASP A 5 20.81 3.60 13.51
CA ASP A 5 19.55 4.05 14.10
C ASP A 5 19.70 4.21 15.62
N VAL A 6 20.47 5.22 16.03
CA VAL A 6 20.79 5.58 17.40
C VAL A 6 20.28 7.00 17.61
N PHE A 7 19.06 7.12 18.12
CA PHE A 7 18.48 8.39 18.53
C PHE A 7 18.59 8.55 20.05
N TYR A 8 18.83 9.78 20.50
CA TYR A 8 18.82 10.10 21.92
C TYR A 8 17.40 9.91 22.46
N VAL A 9 17.23 8.97 23.40
CA VAL A 9 15.94 8.61 23.99
C VAL A 9 15.24 9.82 24.63
N GLY A 10 15.97 10.84 25.07
CA GLY A 10 15.37 12.07 25.60
C GLY A 10 14.74 13.00 24.57
N LEU A 11 14.93 12.76 23.27
CA LEU A 11 14.17 13.42 22.19
C LEU A 11 12.79 12.78 21.98
N LEU A 12 12.56 11.59 22.54
CA LEU A 12 11.24 10.96 22.52
C LEU A 12 10.31 11.74 23.45
N SER A 13 9.26 12.32 22.88
CA SER A 13 8.18 12.89 23.66
C SER A 13 7.16 11.81 24.01
N LYS A 14 6.51 11.94 25.17
CA LYS A 14 5.35 11.10 25.50
C LYS A 14 4.32 11.27 24.39
N VAL A 15 3.88 10.14 23.85
CA VAL A 15 2.84 10.08 22.84
C VAL A 15 1.63 10.89 23.32
N LYS A 16 1.32 11.97 22.62
CA LYS A 16 0.12 12.78 22.87
C LYS A 16 -1.07 12.04 22.27
N ARG A 17 -1.91 11.43 23.11
CA ARG A 17 -3.21 10.90 22.68
C ARG A 17 -4.06 12.09 22.23
N ASN A 18 -4.24 12.22 20.93
CA ASN A 18 -5.14 13.16 20.29
C ASN A 18 -6.25 12.32 19.67
N GLU A 19 -7.52 12.72 19.79
CA GLU A 19 -8.70 11.99 19.30
C GLU A 19 -8.68 11.73 17.78
N LEU A 20 -7.74 12.34 17.04
CA LEU A 20 -7.39 12.04 15.65
C LEU A 20 -6.39 10.87 15.50
N GLN A 21 -6.40 9.93 16.46
CA GLN A 21 -5.45 8.83 16.59
C GLN A 21 -5.66 7.74 15.51
N ALA A 22 -5.41 8.09 14.25
CA ALA A 22 -5.46 7.15 13.13
C ALA A 22 -4.50 5.96 13.30
N TRP A 23 -3.45 6.12 14.10
CA TRP A 23 -2.48 5.06 14.37
C TRP A 23 -2.91 4.05 15.46
N GLU A 24 -3.79 4.43 16.40
CA GLU A 24 -4.37 3.47 17.37
C GLU A 24 -5.48 2.61 16.74
N ASN A 25 -6.10 3.08 15.65
CA ASN A 25 -7.20 2.40 14.96
C ASN A 25 -6.75 1.66 13.68
N ARG A 26 -5.45 1.34 13.57
CA ARG A 26 -4.95 0.55 12.44
C ARG A 26 -5.52 -0.87 12.53
N PRO A 27 -6.04 -1.42 11.42
CA PRO A 27 -6.49 -2.81 11.42
C PRO A 27 -5.29 -3.72 11.67
N LEU A 28 -5.46 -4.69 12.56
CA LEU A 28 -4.47 -5.74 12.74
C LEU A 28 -4.40 -6.59 11.46
N PRO A 29 -3.22 -7.13 11.13
CA PRO A 29 -3.13 -8.14 10.09
C PRO A 29 -3.97 -9.36 10.46
N ILE A 30 -4.49 -10.03 9.43
CA ILE A 30 -5.13 -11.33 9.57
C ILE A 30 -4.14 -12.41 9.16
N THR A 31 -4.14 -13.56 9.84
CA THR A 31 -3.33 -14.69 9.42
C THR A 31 -4.12 -15.55 8.43
N VAL A 32 -3.60 -15.71 7.22
CA VAL A 32 -4.15 -16.58 6.17
C VAL A 32 -3.05 -17.56 5.77
N ASP A 33 -3.33 -18.86 5.84
CA ASP A 33 -2.36 -19.92 5.50
C ASP A 33 -0.99 -19.82 6.22
N GLY A 34 -0.96 -19.18 7.41
CA GLY A 34 0.26 -18.97 8.19
C GLY A 34 1.05 -17.71 7.85
N GLU A 35 0.58 -16.89 6.90
CA GLU A 35 1.16 -15.60 6.53
C GLU A 35 0.26 -14.43 7.00
N GLU A 36 0.87 -13.30 7.34
CA GLU A 36 0.14 -12.08 7.69
C GLU A 36 -0.34 -11.35 6.43
N GLU A 37 -1.64 -11.09 6.35
CA GLU A 37 -2.27 -10.33 5.29
C GLU A 37 -2.95 -9.06 5.82
N TYR A 38 -2.93 -8.01 5.00
CA TYR A 38 -3.51 -6.70 5.32
C TYR A 38 -4.64 -6.37 4.35
N GLU A 39 -5.68 -5.70 4.85
CA GLU A 39 -6.81 -5.31 4.01
C GLU A 39 -6.41 -4.23 3.01
N VAL A 40 -6.60 -4.53 1.73
CA VAL A 40 -6.31 -3.61 0.62
C VAL A 40 -7.45 -2.58 0.49
N LYS A 41 -7.11 -1.29 0.51
CA LYS A 41 -8.04 -0.20 0.16
C LYS A 41 -8.15 -0.05 -1.37
N GLY A 42 -7.04 -0.19 -2.08
CA GLY A 42 -7.00 -0.18 -3.54
C GLY A 42 -5.59 -0.19 -4.11
N ILE A 43 -5.51 -0.30 -5.43
CA ILE A 43 -4.25 -0.23 -6.17
C ILE A 43 -4.21 1.13 -6.88
N THR A 44 -3.11 1.85 -6.70
CA THR A 44 -2.94 3.21 -7.21
C THR A 44 -2.01 3.29 -8.40
N ASP A 45 -1.04 2.38 -8.48
CA ASP A 45 -0.04 2.38 -9.55
C ASP A 45 0.45 0.97 -9.89
N SER A 46 1.14 0.84 -11.04
CA SER A 46 1.79 -0.38 -11.48
C SER A 46 3.11 -0.06 -12.18
N ARG A 47 4.12 -0.91 -11.98
CA ARG A 47 5.43 -0.78 -12.62
C ARG A 47 6.01 -2.14 -12.94
N GLU A 48 6.92 -2.16 -13.90
CA GLU A 48 7.81 -3.30 -14.13
C GLU A 48 9.14 -3.05 -13.40
N ASN A 49 9.55 -4.00 -12.56
CA ASN A 49 10.81 -3.98 -11.85
C ASN A 49 11.54 -5.31 -12.10
N LYS A 50 12.72 -5.26 -12.74
CA LYS A 50 13.53 -6.44 -13.07
C LYS A 50 12.73 -7.58 -13.75
N GLY A 51 11.88 -7.23 -14.72
CA GLY A 51 11.06 -8.20 -15.47
C GLY A 51 9.85 -8.73 -14.71
N LYS A 52 9.52 -8.17 -13.54
CA LYS A 52 8.37 -8.56 -12.73
C LYS A 52 7.44 -7.37 -12.53
N TRP A 53 6.14 -7.62 -12.63
CA TRP A 53 5.11 -6.61 -12.36
C TRP A 53 4.88 -6.45 -10.86
N GLU A 54 4.99 -5.21 -10.41
CA GLU A 54 4.67 -4.76 -9.05
C GLU A 54 3.52 -3.74 -9.11
N TYR A 55 2.73 -3.71 -8.06
CA TYR A 55 1.59 -2.81 -7.91
C TYR A 55 1.71 -2.03 -6.62
N LEU A 56 1.44 -0.73 -6.66
CA LEU A 56 1.42 0.11 -5.48
C LEU A 56 0.09 -0.08 -4.75
N VAL A 57 0.16 -0.71 -3.58
CA VAL A 57 -1.00 -1.07 -2.78
C VAL A 57 -1.24 -0.01 -1.71
N LYS A 58 -2.43 0.55 -1.72
CA LYS A 58 -2.93 1.39 -0.62
C LYS A 58 -3.62 0.50 0.39
N TRP A 59 -3.11 0.48 1.61
CA TRP A 59 -3.66 -0.29 2.72
C TRP A 59 -4.84 0.44 3.39
N LYS A 60 -5.82 -0.32 3.91
CA LYS A 60 -6.96 0.26 4.61
C LYS A 60 -6.57 0.64 6.03
N GLY A 61 -6.94 1.84 6.46
CA GLY A 61 -6.56 2.37 7.79
C GLY A 61 -5.14 2.94 7.86
N TYR A 62 -4.37 2.89 6.76
CA TYR A 62 -3.03 3.46 6.67
C TYR A 62 -3.00 4.67 5.73
N GLY A 63 -2.02 5.55 5.96
CA GLY A 63 -1.79 6.71 5.11
C GLY A 63 -1.21 6.33 3.75
N PRO A 64 -1.32 7.20 2.73
CA PRO A 64 -0.71 6.97 1.41
C PRO A 64 0.82 6.78 1.48
N GLU A 65 1.48 7.37 2.45
CA GLU A 65 2.92 7.25 2.73
C GLU A 65 3.34 5.83 3.13
N GLU A 66 2.39 5.01 3.58
CA GLU A 66 2.61 3.61 3.98
C GLU A 66 2.27 2.63 2.85
N SER A 67 1.95 3.13 1.64
CA SER A 67 1.69 2.27 0.49
C SER A 67 2.98 1.56 0.07
N THR A 68 2.88 0.26 -0.24
CA THR A 68 4.03 -0.56 -0.63
C THR A 68 3.88 -1.11 -2.04
N TRP A 69 5.01 -1.43 -2.66
CA TRP A 69 5.05 -2.10 -3.96
C TRP A 69 5.00 -3.61 -3.75
N GLU A 70 3.87 -4.23 -4.10
CA GLU A 70 3.66 -5.66 -3.93
C GLU A 70 3.74 -6.38 -5.28
N PRO A 71 4.43 -7.52 -5.38
CA PRO A 71 4.42 -8.33 -6.58
C PRO A 71 3.02 -8.89 -6.84
N LYS A 72 2.68 -9.16 -8.11
CA LYS A 72 1.39 -9.75 -8.48
C LYS A 72 1.03 -11.01 -7.68
N ALA A 73 2.04 -11.80 -7.30
CA ALA A 73 1.87 -13.03 -6.54
C ALA A 73 1.33 -12.81 -5.11
N ASN A 74 1.53 -11.63 -4.52
CA ASN A 74 1.02 -11.27 -3.19
C ASN A 74 -0.45 -10.82 -3.23
N LEU A 75 -0.99 -10.56 -4.42
CA LEU A 75 -2.33 -9.97 -4.60
C LEU A 75 -3.42 -10.99 -4.90
N LYS A 76 -3.19 -12.26 -4.55
CA LYS A 76 -4.15 -13.37 -4.76
C LYS A 76 -5.51 -13.04 -4.16
N ASN A 77 -5.53 -12.53 -2.92
CA ASN A 77 -6.74 -12.17 -2.18
C ASN A 77 -7.25 -10.75 -2.51
N ALA A 78 -6.52 -9.99 -3.33
CA ALA A 78 -6.88 -8.64 -3.77
C ALA A 78 -7.35 -8.59 -5.24
N ALA A 79 -7.75 -9.72 -5.83
CA ALA A 79 -8.12 -9.83 -7.25
C ALA A 79 -9.21 -8.82 -7.68
N LYS A 80 -10.16 -8.48 -6.79
CA LYS A 80 -11.18 -7.46 -7.04
C LYS A 80 -10.57 -6.07 -7.26
N HIS A 81 -9.56 -5.71 -6.48
CA HIS A 81 -8.87 -4.42 -6.60
C HIS A 81 -8.00 -4.36 -7.86
N LEU A 82 -7.34 -5.48 -8.21
CA LEU A 82 -6.59 -5.61 -9.46
C LEU A 82 -7.48 -5.40 -10.68
N LYS A 83 -8.59 -6.14 -10.78
CA LYS A 83 -9.53 -6.00 -11.91
C LYS A 83 -10.04 -4.56 -12.07
N LYS A 84 -10.42 -3.93 -10.95
CA LYS A 84 -10.87 -2.54 -10.95
C LYS A 84 -9.80 -1.58 -11.48
N TYR A 85 -8.54 -1.79 -11.09
CA TYR A 85 -7.42 -0.97 -11.55
C TYR A 85 -7.15 -1.17 -13.05
N GLU A 86 -7.14 -2.41 -13.52
CA GLU A 86 -6.97 -2.74 -14.95
C GLU A 86 -8.09 -2.13 -15.82
N GLU A 87 -9.34 -2.15 -15.35
CA GLU A 87 -10.46 -1.48 -16.03
C GLU A 87 -10.26 0.04 -16.13
N ILE A 88 -9.75 0.68 -15.08
CA ILE A 88 -9.44 2.12 -15.08
C ILE A 88 -8.34 2.41 -16.10
N LEU A 89 -7.27 1.60 -16.13
CA LEU A 89 -6.19 1.75 -17.12
C LEU A 89 -6.71 1.59 -18.55
N ARG A 90 -7.57 0.60 -18.80
CA ARG A 90 -8.19 0.38 -20.11
C ARG A 90 -9.06 1.56 -20.54
N LYS A 91 -9.86 2.11 -19.63
CA LYS A 91 -10.68 3.30 -19.93
C LYS A 91 -9.80 4.52 -20.21
N LYS A 92 -8.73 4.70 -19.43
CA LYS A 92 -7.77 5.79 -19.63
C LYS A 92 -7.07 5.70 -20.99
N SER A 93 -6.65 4.50 -21.40
CA SER A 93 -6.02 4.29 -22.71
C SER A 93 -7.01 4.50 -23.88
N LEU A 94 -8.26 4.04 -23.75
CA LEU A 94 -9.31 4.29 -24.73
C LEU A 94 -9.63 5.78 -24.89
N ASN A 95 -9.67 6.52 -23.78
CA ASN A 95 -9.91 7.97 -23.81
C ASN A 95 -8.74 8.72 -24.46
N ALA A 96 -7.49 8.32 -24.17
CA ALA A 96 -6.31 8.89 -24.80
C ALA A 96 -6.29 8.64 -26.32
N ALA A 97 -6.72 7.46 -26.77
CA ALA A 97 -6.79 7.13 -28.20
C ALA A 97 -7.91 7.85 -28.95
N LYS A 98 -9.00 8.25 -28.28
CA LYS A 98 -10.13 9.00 -28.89
C LYS A 98 -9.92 10.51 -28.92
N GLY A 99 -8.95 11.02 -28.15
CA GLY A 99 -8.61 12.45 -28.10
C GLY A 99 -7.51 12.87 -29.09
N LEU A 100 -6.98 11.92 -29.87
CA LEU A 100 -6.11 12.11 -31.03
C LEU A 100 -6.95 12.00 -32.31
#